data_AF-A0A973JLS1-F1
#
_entry.id   AF-A0A973JLS1-F1
#
_cell.length_a   1.000
_cell.length_b   1.000
_cell.length_c   1.000
_cell.angle_alpha   90.00
_cell.angle_beta   90.00
_cell.angle_gamma   90.00
#
_symmetry.space_group_name_H-M   'P 1'
#
loop_
_entity.id
_entity.type
_entity.pdbx_description
1 polymer ?
#
loop_
_entity_poly.entity_id
_entity_poly.type
_entity_poly.pdbx_seq_one_letter_code
_entity_poly.pdbx_strand_id
1 'polypeptide(L)'
;MTSLRKYNIAFIDGQNLHLGTTRNGWKVDFKKFRVYLRDKYAVQEAYYFIGYVSEKEQDLYNNLQKAGFIVIFKEHNSLLLAKKKGNVDTDIVFEIMKQVAENKELSKILLVSGDGDYKKVVDYLVRRNLFEKILFPNKEFASSLYKKLGSEYFDYLENNDVRKKIEFL
;
A
#
# COMPACT_ATOMS: atom_id res chain seq x y z
N MET A 1 -23.26 20.06 -12.76
CA MET A 1 -21.96 19.91 -12.06
C MET A 1 -21.56 18.45 -12.14
N THR A 2 -20.71 18.09 -13.09
CA THR A 2 -20.12 16.75 -13.17
C THR A 2 -19.26 16.55 -11.92
N SER A 3 -19.62 15.60 -11.06
CA SER A 3 -18.73 15.14 -9.99
C SER A 3 -17.40 14.79 -10.63
N LEU A 4 -16.32 15.48 -10.22
CA LEU A 4 -14.97 15.04 -10.53
C LEU A 4 -14.88 13.58 -10.12
N ARG A 5 -14.59 12.69 -11.08
CA ARG A 5 -14.41 11.27 -10.79
C ARG A 5 -13.26 11.18 -9.80
N LYS A 6 -13.52 10.66 -8.61
CA LYS A 6 -12.50 10.46 -7.59
C LYS A 6 -11.46 9.48 -8.15
N TYR A 7 -10.25 9.96 -8.39
CA TYR A 7 -9.12 9.18 -8.91
C TYR A 7 -8.09 9.05 -7.81
N ASN A 8 -7.98 7.89 -7.18
CA ASN A 8 -7.01 7.67 -6.11
C ASN A 8 -5.92 6.69 -6.56
N ILE A 9 -4.73 6.83 -5.98
CA ILE A 9 -3.58 5.97 -6.25
C ILE A 9 -3.19 5.29 -4.93
N ALA A 10 -3.03 3.97 -4.98
CA ALA A 10 -2.58 3.19 -3.83
C ALA A 10 -1.09 2.84 -3.93
N PHE A 11 -0.39 2.98 -2.82
CA PHE A 11 0.98 2.55 -2.62
C PHE A 11 1.00 1.48 -1.55
N ILE A 12 1.45 0.28 -1.91
CA ILE A 12 1.43 -0.89 -1.03
C ILE A 12 2.86 -1.32 -0.71
N ASP A 13 3.22 -1.26 0.56
CA ASP A 13 4.39 -1.93 1.08
C ASP A 13 4.09 -3.43 1.20
N GLY A 14 4.58 -4.20 0.24
CA GLY A 14 4.30 -5.63 0.17
C GLY A 14 4.85 -6.43 1.36
N GLN A 15 5.96 -5.98 1.94
CA GLN A 15 6.53 -6.63 3.12
C GLN A 15 5.67 -6.36 4.34
N ASN A 16 5.24 -5.11 4.54
CA ASN A 16 4.43 -4.74 5.69
C ASN A 16 3.03 -5.38 5.63
N LEU A 17 2.42 -5.42 4.43
CA LEU A 17 1.16 -6.14 4.20
C LEU A 17 1.30 -7.65 4.50
N HIS A 18 2.36 -8.29 3.99
CA HIS A 18 2.58 -9.71 4.22
C HIS A 18 2.81 -10.04 5.70
N LEU A 19 3.70 -9.30 6.37
CA LEU A 19 4.04 -9.56 7.78
C LEU A 19 2.85 -9.27 8.71
N GLY A 20 2.10 -8.20 8.46
CA GLY A 20 0.98 -7.81 9.30
C GLY A 20 -0.20 -8.79 9.22
N THR A 21 -0.47 -9.34 8.04
CA THR A 21 -1.58 -10.31 7.85
C THR A 21 -1.22 -11.73 8.30
N THR A 22 -0.02 -12.21 7.96
CA THR A 22 0.40 -13.57 8.32
C THR A 22 0.60 -13.79 9.82
N ARG A 23 1.00 -12.75 10.57
CA ARG A 23 1.06 -12.81 12.05
C ARG A 23 -0.31 -13.07 12.69
N ASN A 24 -1.39 -12.62 12.07
CA ASN A 24 -2.76 -12.87 12.53
C ASN A 24 -3.40 -14.10 11.85
N GLY A 25 -2.56 -14.95 11.24
CA GLY A 25 -2.97 -16.25 10.70
C GLY A 25 -3.83 -16.18 9.44
N TRP A 26 -3.79 -15.07 8.70
CA TRP A 26 -4.59 -14.91 7.48
C TRP A 26 -3.77 -14.40 6.30
N LYS A 27 -4.30 -14.63 5.11
CA LYS A 27 -3.67 -14.24 3.84
C LYS A 27 -4.63 -13.39 3.03
N VAL A 28 -4.06 -12.42 2.32
CA VAL A 28 -4.82 -11.54 1.42
C VAL A 28 -5.04 -12.25 0.09
N ASP A 29 -6.30 -12.30 -0.36
CA ASP A 29 -6.64 -12.56 -1.76
C ASP A 29 -6.45 -11.26 -2.54
N PHE A 30 -5.39 -11.19 -3.35
CA PHE A 30 -5.02 -9.97 -4.06
C PHE A 30 -6.07 -9.53 -5.09
N LYS A 31 -6.83 -10.45 -5.69
CA LYS A 31 -7.90 -10.10 -6.64
C LYS A 31 -9.03 -9.39 -5.89
N LYS A 32 -9.47 -9.97 -4.77
CA LYS A 32 -10.47 -9.34 -3.91
C LYS A 32 -9.97 -8.03 -3.31
N PHE A 33 -8.71 -7.97 -2.90
CA PHE A 33 -8.12 -6.76 -2.35
C PHE A 33 -8.07 -5.62 -3.38
N ARG A 34 -7.70 -5.90 -4.64
CA ARG A 34 -7.73 -4.90 -5.71
C ARG A 34 -9.14 -4.35 -5.94
N VAL A 35 -10.14 -5.24 -5.96
CA VAL A 35 -11.57 -4.88 -6.06
C VAL A 35 -11.99 -3.99 -4.90
N TYR A 36 -11.63 -4.36 -3.67
CA TYR A 36 -11.91 -3.56 -2.48
C TYR A 36 -11.31 -2.15 -2.55
N LEU A 37 -10.03 -2.03 -2.95
CA LEU A 37 -9.37 -0.72 -3.12
C LEU A 37 -10.09 0.15 -4.16
N ARG A 38 -10.49 -0.46 -5.29
CA ARG A 38 -11.23 0.23 -6.35
C ARG A 38 -12.61 0.69 -5.86
N ASP A 39 -13.38 -0.21 -5.28
CA ASP A 39 -14.80 0.04 -5.00
C ASP A 39 -15.00 0.92 -3.75
N LYS A 40 -14.20 0.73 -2.70
CA LYS A 40 -14.32 1.52 -1.46
C LYS A 40 -13.60 2.86 -1.53
N TYR A 41 -12.43 2.91 -2.17
CA TYR A 41 -11.54 4.09 -2.14
C TYR A 41 -11.29 4.71 -3.51
N ALA A 42 -12.01 4.26 -4.56
CA ALA A 42 -11.85 4.77 -5.93
C ALA A 42 -10.41 4.66 -6.48
N VAL A 43 -9.65 3.66 -6.03
CA VAL A 43 -8.27 3.44 -6.46
C VAL A 43 -8.21 2.93 -7.89
N GLN A 44 -7.68 3.75 -8.79
CA GLN A 44 -7.50 3.42 -10.21
C GLN A 44 -6.17 2.75 -10.49
N GLU A 45 -5.11 3.17 -9.81
CA GLU A 45 -3.78 2.58 -9.91
C GLU A 45 -3.31 2.10 -8.53
N ALA A 46 -2.70 0.93 -8.48
CA ALA A 46 -2.22 0.32 -7.24
C ALA A 46 -0.79 -0.20 -7.45
N TYR A 47 0.18 0.52 -6.91
CA TYR A 47 1.59 0.19 -6.96
C TYR A 47 1.96 -0.73 -5.80
N TYR A 48 2.48 -1.91 -6.10
CA TYR A 48 2.86 -2.91 -5.12
C TYR A 48 4.37 -3.05 -5.09
N PHE A 49 5.01 -2.63 -3.99
CA PHE A 49 6.45 -2.59 -3.87
C PHE A 49 6.99 -3.87 -3.23
N ILE A 50 8.02 -4.43 -3.85
CA ILE A 50 8.67 -5.68 -3.43
C ILE A 50 10.17 -5.44 -3.25
N GLY A 51 10.64 -5.65 -2.03
CA GLY A 51 12.03 -5.39 -1.63
C GLY A 51 13.04 -6.49 -1.96
N TYR A 52 12.58 -7.65 -2.45
CA TYR A 52 13.43 -8.77 -2.83
C TYR A 52 12.76 -9.59 -3.93
N VAL A 53 13.54 -9.99 -4.93
CA VAL A 53 13.08 -10.83 -6.03
C VAL A 53 13.59 -12.25 -5.82
N SER A 54 12.69 -13.23 -5.88
CA SER A 54 13.04 -14.65 -5.85
C SER A 54 12.29 -15.43 -6.91
N GLU A 55 12.95 -16.37 -7.56
CA GLU A 55 12.30 -17.34 -8.46
C GLU A 55 11.19 -18.13 -7.75
N LYS A 56 11.31 -18.35 -6.43
CA LYS A 56 10.30 -19.05 -5.62
C LYS A 56 9.01 -18.26 -5.44
N GLU A 57 9.01 -16.96 -5.72
CA GLU A 57 7.85 -16.08 -5.56
C GLU A 57 7.22 -15.69 -6.91
N GLN A 58 7.63 -16.32 -8.02
CA GLN A 58 7.12 -15.99 -9.35
C GLN A 58 5.59 -16.07 -9.44
N ASP A 59 4.98 -17.04 -8.76
CA ASP A 59 3.52 -17.18 -8.71
C ASP A 59 2.85 -16.01 -7.99
N LEU A 60 3.47 -15.48 -6.93
CA LEU A 60 2.98 -14.27 -6.24
C LEU A 60 2.99 -13.09 -7.21
N TYR A 61 4.08 -12.88 -7.95
CA TYR A 61 4.22 -11.77 -8.89
C TYR A 61 3.18 -11.87 -10.00
N ASN A 62 3.02 -13.06 -10.58
CA ASN A 62 2.00 -13.34 -11.59
C ASN A 62 0.58 -13.07 -11.07
N ASN A 63 0.29 -13.47 -9.82
CA ASN A 63 -1.02 -13.26 -9.20
C ASN A 63 -1.30 -11.78 -8.93
N LEU A 64 -0.30 -11.00 -8.49
CA LEU A 64 -0.41 -9.55 -8.31
C LEU A 64 -0.69 -8.84 -9.65
N GLN A 65 0.07 -9.18 -10.70
CA GLN A 65 -0.14 -8.60 -12.03
C GLN A 65 -1.51 -8.96 -12.60
N LYS A 66 -1.93 -10.23 -12.52
CA LYS A 66 -3.27 -10.68 -12.95
C LYS A 66 -4.39 -10.01 -12.16
N ALA A 67 -4.15 -9.68 -10.89
CA ALA A 67 -5.09 -8.93 -10.07
C ALA A 67 -5.15 -7.45 -10.44
N GLY A 68 -4.22 -6.92 -11.25
CA GLY A 68 -4.20 -5.52 -11.71
C GLY A 68 -3.37 -4.58 -10.83
N PHE A 69 -2.34 -5.10 -10.17
CA PHE A 69 -1.32 -4.30 -9.49
C PHE A 69 -0.15 -3.97 -10.44
N ILE A 70 0.40 -2.76 -10.29
CA ILE A 70 1.66 -2.36 -10.90
C ILE A 70 2.78 -2.78 -9.94
N VAL A 71 3.49 -3.86 -10.27
CA VAL A 71 4.51 -4.41 -9.37
C VAL A 71 5.83 -3.66 -9.59
N ILE A 72 6.34 -3.04 -8.52
CA ILE A 72 7.61 -2.31 -8.51
C ILE A 72 8.62 -3.10 -7.68
N PHE A 73 9.73 -3.47 -8.30
CA PHE A 73 10.82 -4.15 -7.63
C PHE A 73 11.88 -3.13 -7.22
N LYS A 74 12.42 -3.27 -6.02
CA LYS A 74 13.63 -2.52 -5.65
C LYS A 74 14.77 -2.94 -6.58
N GLU A 75 15.40 -1.97 -7.24
CA GLU A 75 16.60 -2.22 -8.05
C GLU A 75 17.71 -2.75 -7.14
N HIS A 76 17.97 -4.05 -7.22
CA HIS A 76 19.18 -4.62 -6.67
C HIS A 76 20.25 -4.53 -7.75
N ASN A 77 21.33 -3.80 -7.47
CA ASN A 77 22.55 -3.98 -8.23
C ASN A 77 22.85 -5.48 -8.24
N SER A 78 22.96 -6.08 -9.42
CA SER A 78 23.12 -7.53 -9.62
C SER A 78 24.32 -8.12 -8.87
N LEU A 79 25.27 -7.28 -8.44
CA LEU A 79 26.43 -7.64 -7.60
C LEU A 79 26.11 -7.77 -6.09
N LEU A 80 24.94 -7.34 -5.63
CA LEU A 80 24.48 -7.38 -4.23
C LEU A 80 23.37 -8.42 -3.97
N LEU A 81 23.09 -9.29 -4.96
CA LEU A 81 22.07 -10.36 -4.90
C LEU A 81 22.20 -11.32 -3.70
N ALA A 82 23.34 -11.31 -3.01
CA ALA A 82 23.56 -12.08 -1.81
C ALA A 82 23.22 -11.26 -0.54
N LYS A 83 22.12 -11.66 0.12
CA LYS A 83 21.83 -11.56 1.57
C LYS A 83 20.96 -10.45 2.16
N LYS A 84 20.52 -9.39 1.45
CA LYS A 84 19.69 -8.37 2.13
C LYS A 84 18.31 -8.19 1.51
N LYS A 85 17.27 -8.53 2.29
CA LYS A 85 15.90 -8.07 2.08
C LYS A 85 15.92 -6.54 2.12
N GLY A 86 15.82 -5.91 0.95
CA GLY A 86 15.94 -4.46 0.83
C GLY A 86 14.66 -3.78 1.30
N ASN A 87 14.78 -2.78 2.17
CA ASN A 87 13.64 -1.95 2.54
C ASN A 87 13.22 -1.09 1.32
N VAL A 88 11.93 -1.00 1.01
CA VAL A 88 11.32 -0.23 -0.10
C VAL A 88 10.81 1.16 0.32
N ASP A 89 10.96 1.56 1.59
CA ASP A 89 10.37 2.78 2.13
C ASP A 89 10.74 4.04 1.35
N THR A 90 12.03 4.19 1.00
CA THR A 90 12.49 5.34 0.20
C THR A 90 11.90 5.35 -1.20
N ASP A 91 11.73 4.17 -1.80
CA ASP A 91 11.19 4.01 -3.15
C ASP A 91 9.70 4.37 -3.18
N ILE A 92 8.94 3.92 -2.17
CA ILE A 92 7.54 4.29 -1.97
C ILE A 92 7.39 5.80 -1.75
N VAL A 93 8.19 6.38 -0.83
CA VAL A 93 8.14 7.82 -0.56
C VAL A 93 8.47 8.62 -1.82
N PHE A 94 9.48 8.20 -2.58
CA PHE A 94 9.84 8.86 -3.83
C PHE A 94 8.70 8.82 -4.83
N GLU A 95 8.11 7.65 -5.10
CA GLU A 95 7.03 7.55 -6.10
C GLU A 95 5.78 8.34 -5.66
N ILE A 96 5.44 8.34 -4.37
CA ILE A 96 4.37 9.21 -3.83
C ILE A 96 4.68 10.68 -4.13
N MET A 97 5.88 11.14 -3.81
CA MET A 97 6.26 12.55 -4.00
C MET A 97 6.35 12.94 -5.47
N LYS A 98 6.78 12.01 -6.33
CA LYS A 98 6.75 12.16 -7.79
C LYS A 98 5.33 12.35 -8.29
N GLN A 99 4.37 11.51 -7.88
CA GLN A 99 2.96 11.68 -8.23
C GLN A 99 2.42 13.05 -7.75
N VAL A 100 2.81 13.49 -6.55
CA VAL A 100 2.42 14.83 -6.03
C VAL A 100 3.02 15.98 -6.83
N ALA A 101 4.24 15.82 -7.34
CA ALA A 101 4.94 16.86 -8.09
C ALA A 101 4.51 16.94 -9.56
N GLU A 102 4.20 15.79 -10.17
CA GLU A 102 3.98 15.68 -11.62
C GLU A 102 2.49 15.68 -12.01
N ASN A 103 1.59 15.17 -11.18
CA ASN A 103 0.18 15.12 -11.54
C ASN A 103 -0.55 16.44 -11.31
N LYS A 104 -1.20 16.91 -12.37
CA LYS A 104 -2.07 18.10 -12.35
C LYS A 104 -3.48 17.78 -11.83
N GLU A 105 -3.90 16.53 -11.87
CA GLU A 105 -5.18 16.09 -11.31
C GLU A 105 -5.06 15.83 -9.80
N LEU A 106 -6.06 16.28 -9.03
CA LEU A 106 -6.11 16.17 -7.58
C LEU A 106 -6.40 14.74 -7.11
N SER A 107 -5.48 13.84 -7.40
CA SER A 107 -5.54 12.44 -6.98
C SER A 107 -5.16 12.32 -5.52
N LYS A 108 -5.97 11.62 -4.71
CA LYS A 108 -5.59 11.35 -3.32
C LYS A 108 -4.78 10.06 -3.22
N ILE A 109 -3.84 10.08 -2.29
CA ILE A 109 -2.90 8.99 -2.03
C ILE A 109 -3.48 8.09 -0.93
N LEU A 110 -3.51 6.79 -1.22
CA LEU A 110 -3.78 5.74 -0.24
C LEU A 110 -2.49 4.95 0.01
N LEU A 111 -2.14 4.74 1.27
CA LEU A 111 -0.95 3.97 1.66
C LEU A 111 -1.37 2.69 2.37
N VAL A 112 -0.73 1.57 2.09
CA VAL A 112 -0.93 0.30 2.82
C VAL A 112 0.38 -0.05 3.51
N SER A 113 0.49 0.32 4.78
CA SER A 113 1.60 0.00 5.67
C SER A 113 1.24 0.39 7.11
N GLY A 114 1.89 -0.22 8.09
CA GLY A 114 1.92 0.22 9.50
C GLY A 114 3.19 0.97 9.88
N ASP A 115 4.16 1.08 8.98
CA ASP A 115 5.47 1.64 9.31
C ASP A 115 5.42 3.14 9.66
N GLY A 116 6.15 3.50 10.71
CA GLY A 116 6.28 4.88 11.19
C GLY A 116 7.15 5.74 10.27
N ASP A 117 8.01 5.15 9.45
CA ASP A 117 8.90 5.88 8.55
C ASP A 117 8.13 6.69 7.50
N TYR A 118 6.90 6.27 7.16
CA TYR A 118 5.99 7.02 6.28
C TYR A 118 5.29 8.21 6.95
N LYS A 119 5.40 8.40 8.28
CA LYS A 119 4.63 9.43 9.01
C LYS A 119 4.83 10.83 8.44
N LYS A 120 6.06 11.18 8.06
CA LYS A 120 6.39 12.50 7.52
C LYS A 120 5.67 12.76 6.19
N VAL A 121 5.62 11.77 5.29
CA VAL A 121 4.91 11.93 4.01
C VAL A 121 3.40 11.95 4.23
N VAL A 122 2.87 11.13 5.14
CA VAL A 122 1.44 11.16 5.52
C VAL A 122 1.04 12.55 6.04
N ASP A 123 1.80 13.12 6.97
CA ASP A 123 1.50 14.46 7.51
C ASP A 123 1.56 15.56 6.46
N TYR A 124 2.49 15.45 5.51
CA TYR A 124 2.57 16.37 4.39
C TYR A 124 1.33 16.27 3.50
N LEU A 125 0.94 15.05 3.12
CA LEU A 125 -0.23 14.81 2.26
C LEU A 125 -1.53 15.26 2.93
N VAL A 126 -1.69 15.02 4.23
CA VAL A 126 -2.87 15.48 5.00
C VAL A 126 -2.98 17.00 4.96
N ARG A 127 -1.89 17.72 5.27
CA ARG A 127 -1.87 19.21 5.22
C ARG A 127 -2.15 19.77 3.83
N ARG A 128 -1.81 19.02 2.77
CA ARG A 128 -2.06 19.40 1.37
C ARG A 128 -3.43 18.97 0.85
N ASN A 129 -4.26 18.30 1.68
CA ASN A 129 -5.52 17.67 1.27
C ASN A 129 -5.35 16.66 0.11
N LEU A 130 -4.19 16.00 0.05
CA LEU A 130 -3.84 14.98 -0.94
C LEU A 130 -3.86 13.56 -0.35
N PHE A 131 -4.19 13.42 0.94
CA PHE A 131 -4.26 12.11 1.59
C PHE A 131 -5.69 11.57 1.60
N GLU A 132 -5.84 10.33 1.14
CA GLU A 132 -7.08 9.57 1.30
C GLU A 132 -7.06 8.84 2.64
N LYS A 133 -6.14 7.89 2.80
CA LYS A 133 -6.13 6.97 3.94
C LYS A 133 -4.84 6.15 4.04
N ILE A 134 -4.45 5.77 5.25
CA ILE A 134 -3.53 4.66 5.51
C ILE A 134 -4.33 3.41 5.91
N LEU A 135 -4.10 2.28 5.24
CA LEU A 135 -4.68 0.99 5.60
C LEU A 135 -3.64 0.20 6.38
N PHE A 136 -3.89 0.03 7.67
CA PHE A 136 -3.04 -0.76 8.54
C PHE A 136 -3.36 -2.25 8.37
N PRO A 137 -2.38 -3.10 8.04
CA PRO A 137 -2.62 -4.54 7.91
C PRO A 137 -3.12 -5.19 9.22
N ASN A 138 -2.66 -4.66 10.37
CA ASN A 138 -2.93 -5.15 11.71
C ASN A 138 -2.82 -3.98 12.72
N LYS A 139 -3.69 -3.93 13.75
CA LYS A 139 -3.67 -2.89 14.80
C LYS A 139 -2.35 -2.83 15.57
N GLU A 140 -1.71 -3.95 15.82
CA GLU A 140 -0.43 -4.04 16.53
C GLU A 140 0.75 -3.53 15.70
N PHE A 141 0.61 -3.51 14.37
CA PHE A 141 1.65 -3.04 13.45
C PHE A 141 1.57 -1.55 13.16
N ALA A 142 0.47 -0.90 13.52
CA ALA A 142 0.35 0.54 13.36
C ALA A 142 1.31 1.24 14.31
N SER A 143 2.32 1.93 13.76
CA SER A 143 3.27 2.72 14.55
C SER A 143 2.54 3.69 15.49
N SER A 144 3.04 3.80 16.72
CA SER A 144 2.50 4.70 17.75
C SER A 144 2.52 6.18 17.31
N LEU A 145 3.32 6.52 16.29
CA LEU A 145 3.33 7.83 15.65
C LEU A 145 1.97 8.21 15.06
N TYR A 146 1.14 7.24 14.65
CA TYR A 146 -0.19 7.49 14.09
C TYR A 146 -1.29 7.71 15.14
N LYS A 147 -1.00 7.67 16.45
CA LYS A 147 -2.00 7.87 17.51
C LYS A 147 -2.78 9.18 17.43
N LYS A 148 -2.18 10.23 16.85
CA LYS A 148 -2.80 11.55 16.67
C LYS A 148 -3.42 11.74 15.28
N LEU A 149 -3.37 10.73 14.42
CA LEU A 149 -3.97 10.79 13.09
C LEU A 149 -5.50 10.71 13.23
N GLY A 150 -6.21 11.61 12.56
CA GLY A 150 -7.67 11.61 12.55
C GLY A 150 -8.24 10.28 12.03
N SER A 151 -9.34 9.81 12.62
CA SER A 151 -10.00 8.54 12.26
C SER A 151 -10.44 8.46 10.80
N GLU A 152 -10.68 9.61 10.17
CA GLU A 152 -10.97 9.74 8.75
C GLU A 152 -9.81 9.29 7.85
N TYR A 153 -8.57 9.33 8.36
CA TYR A 153 -7.35 9.06 7.60
C TYR A 153 -6.77 7.66 7.79
N PHE A 154 -7.39 6.77 8.58
CA PHE A 154 -6.95 5.38 8.64
C PHE A 154 -8.10 4.37 8.66
N ASP A 155 -7.79 3.10 8.41
CA ASP A 155 -8.68 1.94 8.63
C ASP A 155 -7.80 0.69 8.83
N TYR A 156 -8.35 -0.37 9.41
CA TYR A 156 -7.63 -1.61 9.68
C TYR A 156 -8.14 -2.72 8.77
N LEU A 157 -7.23 -3.37 8.02
CA LEU A 157 -7.58 -4.46 7.12
C LEU A 157 -8.09 -5.70 7.87
N GLU A 158 -7.67 -5.88 9.11
CA GLU A 158 -8.12 -6.99 9.97
C GLU A 158 -9.53 -6.82 10.55
N ASN A 159 -10.15 -5.64 10.42
CA ASN A 159 -11.54 -5.46 10.86
C ASN A 159 -12.44 -6.47 10.13
N ASN A 160 -13.33 -7.14 10.85
CA ASN A 160 -14.08 -8.28 10.34
C ASN A 160 -14.85 -8.01 9.04
N ASP A 161 -15.42 -6.81 8.89
CA ASP A 161 -16.16 -6.37 7.71
C ASP A 161 -15.25 -6.11 6.49
N VAL A 162 -13.99 -5.76 6.73
CA VAL A 162 -12.96 -5.60 5.69
C VAL A 162 -12.36 -6.96 5.36
N ARG A 163 -11.87 -7.69 6.37
CA ARG A 163 -11.18 -8.97 6.22
C ARG A 163 -12.00 -9.99 5.43
N LYS A 164 -13.30 -10.16 5.75
CA LYS A 164 -14.20 -11.06 5.01
C LYS A 164 -14.27 -10.77 3.51
N LYS A 165 -14.04 -9.52 3.10
CA LYS A 165 -14.07 -9.11 1.69
C LYS A 165 -12.77 -9.42 0.97
N ILE A 166 -11.64 -9.55 1.69
CA ILE A 166 -10.29 -9.57 1.08
C ILE A 166 -9.44 -10.77 1.49
N GLU A 167 -9.90 -11.62 2.40
CA GLU A 167 -9.15 -12.81 2.81
C GLU A 167 -9.25 -13.95 1.78
N PHE A 168 -8.19 -14.74 1.72
CA PHE A 168 -8.17 -16.03 1.02
C PHE A 168 -8.99 -17.03 1.84
N LEU A 169 -9.99 -17.67 1.21
CA LEU A 169 -10.82 -18.71 1.82
C LEU A 169 -10.18 -20.09 1.60
#